data_AF-A0A5N6U722-F1
#
_entry.id   AF-A0A5N6U722-F1
#
_cell.length_a   1.000
_cell.length_b   1.000
_cell.length_c   1.000
_cell.angle_alpha   90.00
_cell.angle_beta   90.00
_cell.angle_gamma   90.00
#
_symmetry.space_group_name_H-M   'P 1'
#
loop_
_entity.id
_entity.type
_entity.pdbx_description
1 polymer ?
#
loop_
_entity_poly.entity_id
_entity_poly.type
_entity_poly.pdbx_seq_one_letter_code
_entity_poly.pdbx_strand_id
1 'polypeptide(L)'
;MLSMASPVFAKLFTSNFSEGIQMTFCSCPTISLHEDDPAAMRTILRILHHQEPTANDSMNAEKLAVIAIHCNKYDCIEAVRPWTFKWFGDLSFIATTEDYGYMLLAAHLFGSAEQFSKISVAAQVQLSSKLLTKWDVVDIMRLLPDTVQTNITNGIETLLH
;
A
#
# COMPACT_ATOMS: atom_id res chain seq x y z
N MET A 1 -17.67 3.94 -12.95
CA MET A 1 -16.50 4.58 -12.32
C MET A 1 -15.49 3.54 -11.85
N LEU A 2 -15.88 2.64 -10.95
CA LEU A 2 -15.02 1.56 -10.43
C LEU A 2 -14.43 0.65 -11.52
N SER A 3 -15.25 0.13 -12.44
CA SER A 3 -14.77 -0.69 -13.57
C SER A 3 -13.86 0.04 -14.55
N MET A 4 -13.90 1.39 -14.58
CA MET A 4 -13.02 2.17 -15.45
C MET A 4 -11.67 2.45 -14.78
N ALA A 5 -11.65 2.50 -13.45
CA ALA A 5 -10.47 2.84 -12.67
C ALA A 5 -9.72 1.60 -12.12
N SER A 6 -10.28 0.40 -12.32
CA SER A 6 -9.72 -0.87 -11.87
C SER A 6 -10.18 -2.00 -12.81
N PRO A 7 -9.23 -2.64 -13.53
CA PRO A 7 -9.53 -3.82 -14.33
C PRO A 7 -10.06 -5.00 -13.48
N VAL A 8 -9.63 -5.09 -12.22
CA VAL A 8 -10.09 -6.12 -11.29
C VAL A 8 -11.56 -5.91 -10.93
N PHE A 9 -11.98 -4.68 -10.61
CA PHE A 9 -13.40 -4.38 -10.42
C PHE A 9 -14.21 -4.57 -11.71
N ALA A 10 -13.63 -4.25 -12.88
CA ALA A 10 -14.29 -4.54 -14.15
C ALA A 10 -14.59 -6.03 -14.30
N LYS A 11 -13.62 -6.89 -13.98
CA LYS A 11 -13.77 -8.35 -14.03
C LYS A 11 -14.72 -8.87 -12.94
N LEU A 12 -14.62 -8.36 -11.72
CA LEU A 12 -15.48 -8.75 -10.59
C LEU A 12 -16.96 -8.50 -10.89
N PHE A 13 -17.27 -7.43 -11.64
CA PHE A 13 -18.65 -7.09 -12.00
C PHE A 13 -19.14 -7.78 -13.28
N THR A 14 -18.36 -8.71 -13.84
CA THR A 14 -18.84 -9.57 -14.93
C THR A 14 -19.69 -10.73 -14.40
N SER A 15 -20.63 -11.21 -15.21
CA SER A 15 -21.57 -12.30 -14.87
C SER A 15 -20.92 -13.65 -14.54
N ASN A 16 -19.59 -13.76 -14.59
CA ASN A 16 -18.84 -14.95 -14.20
C ASN A 16 -18.59 -15.05 -12.68
N PHE A 17 -18.88 -13.99 -11.92
CA PHE A 17 -18.73 -13.93 -10.46
C PHE A 17 -20.07 -13.69 -9.79
N SER A 18 -20.23 -14.15 -8.54
CA SER A 18 -21.43 -13.91 -7.73
C SER A 18 -21.80 -12.42 -7.66
N GLU A 19 -20.79 -11.58 -7.55
CA GLU A 19 -20.86 -10.12 -7.46
C GLU A 19 -21.41 -9.52 -8.75
N GLY A 20 -20.91 -9.96 -9.92
CA GLY A 20 -21.42 -9.51 -11.21
C GLY A 20 -22.81 -10.06 -11.54
N ILE A 21 -23.16 -11.27 -11.09
CA ILE A 21 -24.53 -11.78 -11.17
C ILE A 21 -25.48 -10.85 -10.39
N GLN A 22 -25.14 -10.47 -9.15
CA GLN A 22 -25.95 -9.53 -8.37
C GLN A 22 -26.11 -8.17 -9.07
N MET A 23 -25.07 -7.71 -9.78
CA MET A 23 -25.11 -6.48 -10.58
C MET A 23 -26.15 -6.51 -11.70
N THR A 24 -26.50 -7.70 -12.23
CA THR A 24 -27.51 -7.84 -13.29
C THR A 24 -28.95 -7.82 -12.78
N PHE A 25 -29.18 -8.18 -11.52
CA PHE A 25 -30.52 -8.33 -10.94
C PHE A 25 -30.93 -7.15 -10.03
N CYS A 26 -30.00 -6.28 -9.64
CA CYS A 26 -30.27 -5.18 -8.72
C CYS A 26 -29.67 -3.85 -9.21
N SER A 27 -30.42 -2.76 -9.08
CA SER A 27 -29.94 -1.41 -9.40
C SER A 27 -28.93 -0.87 -8.38
N CYS A 28 -28.89 -1.43 -7.17
CA CYS A 28 -27.93 -1.09 -6.10
C CYS A 28 -27.42 -2.36 -5.40
N PRO A 29 -26.54 -3.13 -6.05
CA PRO A 29 -26.01 -4.37 -5.48
C PRO A 29 -25.08 -4.08 -4.30
N THR A 30 -25.15 -4.93 -3.28
CA THR A 30 -24.24 -4.88 -2.12
C THR A 30 -23.17 -5.95 -2.29
N ILE A 31 -21.93 -5.52 -2.54
CA ILE A 31 -20.79 -6.41 -2.75
C ILE A 31 -19.98 -6.51 -1.45
N SER A 32 -19.79 -7.73 -0.96
CA SER A 32 -19.04 -8.00 0.27
C SER A 32 -17.57 -8.32 -0.01
N LEU A 33 -16.69 -7.43 0.42
CA LEU A 33 -15.23 -7.58 0.30
C LEU A 33 -14.64 -8.10 1.62
N HIS A 34 -14.84 -9.40 1.88
CA HIS A 34 -14.62 -10.01 3.19
C HIS A 34 -13.15 -10.09 3.64
N GLU A 35 -12.20 -10.08 2.69
CA GLU A 35 -10.76 -10.15 2.98
C GLU A 35 -10.06 -8.78 2.94
N ASP A 36 -10.81 -7.69 2.72
CA ASP A 36 -10.22 -6.37 2.54
C ASP A 36 -10.33 -5.50 3.80
N ASP A 37 -9.31 -4.67 4.04
CA ASP A 37 -9.34 -3.70 5.13
C ASP A 37 -10.42 -2.63 4.85
N PRO A 38 -11.42 -2.46 5.73
CA PRO A 38 -12.52 -1.53 5.48
C PRO A 38 -12.09 -0.06 5.41
N ALA A 39 -11.03 0.34 6.12
CA ALA A 39 -10.57 1.72 6.16
C ALA A 39 -9.77 2.08 4.89
N ALA A 40 -8.92 1.17 4.43
CA ALA A 40 -8.19 1.29 3.18
C ALA A 40 -9.15 1.30 1.99
N MET A 41 -10.10 0.36 1.94
CA MET A 41 -11.11 0.33 0.88
C MET A 41 -11.97 1.59 0.87
N ARG A 42 -12.35 2.13 2.03
CA ARG A 42 -13.06 3.42 2.11
C ARG A 42 -12.25 4.54 1.46
N THR A 43 -10.95 4.61 1.72
CA THR A 43 -10.06 5.63 1.16
C THR A 43 -9.95 5.47 -0.35
N ILE A 44 -9.68 4.24 -0.82
CA ILE A 44 -9.54 3.92 -2.24
C ILE A 44 -10.84 4.26 -2.98
N LEU A 45 -11.98 3.74 -2.51
CA LEU A 45 -13.27 3.96 -3.16
C LEU A 45 -13.61 5.46 -3.25
N ARG A 46 -13.32 6.26 -2.22
CA ARG A 46 -13.50 7.72 -2.28
C ARG A 46 -12.67 8.36 -3.39
N ILE A 47 -11.39 8.01 -3.49
CA ILE A 47 -10.51 8.50 -4.56
C ILE A 47 -11.04 8.07 -5.94
N LEU A 48 -11.46 6.81 -6.08
CA LEU A 48 -12.06 6.30 -7.33
C LEU A 48 -13.37 6.99 -7.70
N HIS A 49 -14.05 7.59 -6.71
CA HIS A 49 -15.23 8.44 -6.88
C HIS A 49 -14.91 9.95 -6.97
N HIS A 50 -13.64 10.33 -7.19
CA HIS A 50 -13.16 11.71 -7.26
C HIS A 50 -13.45 12.54 -6.00
N GLN A 51 -13.52 11.88 -4.84
CA GLN A 51 -13.61 12.53 -3.54
C GLN A 51 -12.23 12.55 -2.89
N GLU A 52 -11.90 13.68 -2.26
CA GLU A 52 -10.67 13.78 -1.48
C GLU A 52 -10.73 12.83 -0.26
N PRO A 53 -9.62 12.17 0.09
CA PRO A 53 -9.45 11.51 1.38
C PRO A 53 -9.73 12.50 2.51
N THR A 54 -10.44 12.08 3.56
CA THR A 54 -10.77 12.95 4.70
C THR A 54 -9.52 13.47 5.38
N ALA A 55 -9.43 14.79 5.57
CA ALA A 55 -8.33 15.44 6.30
C ALA A 55 -8.20 14.97 7.77
N ASN A 56 -9.27 14.40 8.35
CA ASN A 56 -9.31 13.96 9.73
C ASN A 56 -8.74 12.55 9.97
N ASP A 57 -8.51 11.76 8.92
CA ASP A 57 -7.85 10.46 9.07
C ASP A 57 -6.34 10.68 9.00
N SER A 58 -5.68 10.73 10.17
CA SER A 58 -4.22 10.79 10.23
C SER A 58 -3.64 9.59 9.47
N MET A 59 -2.92 9.88 8.39
CA MET A 59 -2.16 8.88 7.65
C MET A 59 -0.96 8.47 8.50
N ASN A 60 -0.72 7.17 8.62
CA ASN A 60 0.48 6.61 9.23
C ASN A 60 1.12 5.62 8.23
N ALA A 61 2.35 5.16 8.52
CA ALA A 61 3.10 4.30 7.62
C ALA A 61 2.36 2.98 7.33
N GLU A 62 1.79 2.35 8.36
CA GLU A 62 1.03 1.10 8.23
C GLU A 62 -0.20 1.27 7.32
N LYS A 63 -1.04 2.28 7.55
CA LYS A 63 -2.22 2.57 6.71
C LYS A 63 -1.82 2.81 5.26
N LEU A 64 -0.71 3.52 5.02
CA LEU A 64 -0.19 3.75 3.69
C LEU A 64 0.19 2.43 3.00
N ALA A 65 0.85 1.53 3.72
CA ALA A 65 1.20 0.19 3.22
C ALA A 65 -0.06 -0.65 2.92
N VAL A 66 -1.05 -0.64 3.81
CA VAL A 66 -2.32 -1.35 3.61
C VAL A 66 -3.07 -0.81 2.38
N ILE A 67 -3.13 0.52 2.20
CA ILE A 67 -3.69 1.12 0.98
C ILE A 67 -2.91 0.66 -0.25
N ALA A 68 -1.58 0.63 -0.21
CA ALA A 68 -0.77 0.17 -1.33
C ALA A 68 -1.05 -1.30 -1.70
N ILE A 69 -1.23 -2.17 -0.70
CA ILE A 69 -1.60 -3.58 -0.89
C ILE A 69 -2.94 -3.69 -1.63
N HIS A 70 -3.97 -2.98 -1.18
CA HIS A 70 -5.28 -3.04 -1.83
C HIS A 70 -5.26 -2.38 -3.21
N CYS A 71 -4.54 -1.28 -3.40
CA CYS A 71 -4.37 -0.66 -4.71
C CYS A 71 -3.68 -1.60 -5.71
N ASN A 72 -2.67 -2.35 -5.26
CA ASN A 72 -2.01 -3.36 -6.07
C ASN A 72 -2.93 -4.55 -6.35
N LYS A 73 -3.68 -5.05 -5.34
CA LYS A 73 -4.65 -6.14 -5.47
C LYS A 73 -5.74 -5.82 -6.50
N TYR A 74 -6.23 -4.59 -6.51
CA TYR A 74 -7.30 -4.14 -7.40
C TYR A 74 -6.79 -3.45 -8.68
N ASP A 75 -5.48 -3.38 -8.88
CA ASP A 75 -4.86 -2.70 -10.03
C ASP A 75 -5.42 -1.28 -10.25
N CYS A 76 -5.35 -0.45 -9.20
CA CYS A 76 -5.86 0.93 -9.20
C CYS A 76 -4.85 1.96 -8.66
N ILE A 77 -3.56 1.61 -8.67
CA ILE A 77 -2.45 2.48 -8.23
C ILE A 77 -2.46 3.83 -8.97
N GLU A 78 -2.75 3.82 -10.27
CA GLU A 78 -2.80 5.02 -11.11
C GLU A 78 -3.79 6.07 -10.57
N ALA A 79 -4.93 5.62 -10.05
CA ALA A 79 -5.97 6.50 -9.54
C ALA A 79 -5.56 7.19 -8.23
N VAL A 80 -4.71 6.56 -7.42
CA VAL A 80 -4.23 7.10 -6.14
C VAL A 80 -2.91 7.86 -6.25
N ARG A 81 -2.19 7.77 -7.38
CA ARG A 81 -0.87 8.40 -7.58
C ARG A 81 -0.80 9.89 -7.19
N PRO A 82 -1.80 10.75 -7.45
CA PRO A 82 -1.73 12.15 -7.00
C PRO A 82 -1.58 12.30 -5.48
N TRP A 83 -2.08 11.33 -4.71
CA TRP A 83 -2.08 11.35 -3.25
C TRP A 83 -0.80 10.75 -2.65
N THR A 84 -0.10 9.88 -3.38
CA THR A 84 1.08 9.18 -2.83
C THR A 84 2.17 10.16 -2.42
N PHE A 85 2.43 11.21 -3.22
CA PHE A 85 3.42 12.24 -2.87
C PHE A 85 3.07 12.97 -1.57
N LYS A 86 1.79 13.32 -1.40
CA LYS A 86 1.30 13.96 -0.17
C LYS A 86 1.50 13.03 1.03
N TRP A 87 1.04 11.78 0.92
CA TRP A 87 1.14 10.82 2.02
C TRP A 87 2.58 10.55 2.43
N PHE A 88 3.50 10.37 1.48
CA PHE A 88 4.91 10.20 1.82
C PHE A 88 5.54 11.47 2.42
N GLY A 89 5.11 12.67 1.99
CA GLY A 89 5.59 13.93 2.56
C GLY A 89 5.10 14.14 4.00
N ASP A 90 3.84 13.82 4.26
CA ASP A 90 3.21 13.93 5.59
C ASP A 90 3.86 12.95 6.59
N LEU A 91 4.39 11.81 6.10
CA LEU A 91 5.08 10.79 6.89
C LEU A 91 6.59 11.02 7.04
N SER A 92 7.06 12.25 6.85
CA SER A 92 8.50 12.59 6.94
C SER A 92 9.16 12.29 8.29
N PHE A 93 8.38 12.04 9.35
CA PHE A 93 8.89 11.58 10.64
C PHE A 93 8.69 10.07 10.80
N ILE A 94 9.79 9.32 10.66
CA ILE A 94 9.82 7.88 10.88
C ILE A 94 10.12 7.64 12.36
N ALA A 95 9.16 7.07 13.09
CA ALA A 95 9.26 6.92 14.54
C ALA A 95 9.82 5.55 14.94
N THR A 96 9.59 4.53 14.11
CA THR A 96 9.89 3.14 14.45
C THR A 96 10.57 2.38 13.33
N THR A 97 11.09 1.20 13.67
CA THR A 97 11.72 0.29 12.71
C THR A 97 10.70 -0.32 11.75
N GLU A 98 9.48 -0.46 12.22
CA GLU A 98 8.34 -0.99 11.48
C GLU A 98 7.86 0.03 10.45
N ASP A 99 7.88 1.33 10.79
CA ASP A 99 7.53 2.41 9.86
C ASP A 99 8.40 2.38 8.60
N TYR A 100 9.71 2.08 8.73
CA TYR A 100 10.59 1.88 7.58
C TYR A 100 10.11 0.75 6.67
N GLY A 101 9.78 -0.41 7.26
CA GLY A 101 9.27 -1.56 6.50
C GLY A 101 7.96 -1.24 5.76
N TYR A 102 7.02 -0.59 6.45
CA TYR A 102 5.75 -0.17 5.85
C TYR A 102 5.94 0.85 4.71
N MET A 103 6.79 1.86 4.91
CA MET A 103 7.04 2.87 3.89
C MET A 103 7.77 2.30 2.66
N LEU A 104 8.69 1.36 2.86
CA LEU A 104 9.35 0.63 1.76
C LEU A 104 8.36 -0.23 0.99
N LEU A 105 7.48 -0.95 1.70
CA LEU A 105 6.44 -1.78 1.07
C LEU A 105 5.49 -0.91 0.24
N ALA A 106 5.03 0.19 0.81
CA ALA A 106 4.19 1.15 0.10
C ALA A 106 4.91 1.71 -1.14
N ALA A 107 6.16 2.15 -1.01
CA ALA A 107 6.91 2.73 -2.13
C ALA A 107 7.15 1.70 -3.24
N HIS A 108 7.42 0.45 -2.88
CA HIS A 108 7.56 -0.66 -3.81
C HIS A 108 6.25 -0.92 -4.57
N LEU A 109 5.14 -1.12 -3.86
CA LEU A 109 3.84 -1.41 -4.45
C LEU A 109 3.29 -0.26 -5.30
N PHE A 110 3.53 0.99 -4.91
CA PHE A 110 3.16 2.15 -5.74
C PHE A 110 4.10 2.37 -6.93
N GLY A 111 5.20 1.62 -7.04
CA GLY A 111 6.21 1.80 -8.10
C GLY A 111 6.99 3.11 -7.99
N SER A 112 7.07 3.71 -6.79
CA SER A 112 7.77 4.98 -6.57
C SER A 112 9.25 4.76 -6.27
N ALA A 113 10.07 4.67 -7.33
CA ALA A 113 11.52 4.48 -7.20
C ALA A 113 12.21 5.59 -6.39
N GLU A 114 11.75 6.83 -6.54
CA GLU A 114 12.28 7.99 -5.81
C GLU A 114 12.08 7.84 -4.30
N GLN A 115 10.84 7.55 -3.87
CA GLN A 115 10.53 7.38 -2.46
C GLN A 115 11.22 6.15 -1.90
N PHE A 116 11.21 5.05 -2.66
CA PHE A 116 11.87 3.81 -2.28
C PHE A 116 13.36 4.03 -2.01
N SER A 117 14.06 4.74 -2.90
CA SER A 117 15.48 5.06 -2.74
C SER A 117 15.73 5.93 -1.51
N LYS A 118 14.93 6.99 -1.30
CA LYS A 118 15.08 7.89 -0.14
C LYS A 118 14.90 7.13 1.18
N ILE A 119 13.85 6.32 1.26
CA ILE A 119 13.53 5.55 2.47
C ILE A 119 14.59 4.47 2.71
N SER A 120 15.08 3.80 1.65
CA SER A 120 16.12 2.76 1.76
C SER A 120 17.43 3.31 2.34
N VAL A 121 17.87 4.49 1.88
CA VAL A 121 19.07 5.15 2.42
C VAL A 121 18.87 5.52 3.89
N ALA A 122 17.73 6.10 4.24
CA ALA A 122 17.42 6.43 5.62
C ALA A 122 17.36 5.18 6.51
N ALA A 123 16.77 4.09 6.02
CA ALA A 123 16.70 2.80 6.68
C ALA A 123 18.10 2.22 6.93
N GLN A 124 19.00 2.26 5.94
CA GLN A 124 20.37 1.77 6.10
C GLN A 124 21.16 2.53 7.16
N VAL A 125 20.92 3.84 7.29
CA VAL A 125 21.60 4.68 8.29
C VAL A 125 21.05 4.46 9.71
N GLN A 126 19.74 4.24 9.84
CA GLN A 126 19.06 4.24 11.14
C GLN A 126 18.77 2.84 11.70
N LEU A 127 18.69 1.81 10.86
CA LEU A 127 18.41 0.45 11.28
C LEU A 127 19.71 -0.30 11.60
N SER A 128 19.62 -1.20 12.58
CA SER A 128 20.64 -2.24 12.80
C SER A 128 20.18 -3.55 12.19
N SER A 129 21.11 -4.44 11.83
CA SER A 129 20.81 -5.76 11.27
C SER A 129 19.86 -6.60 12.15
N LYS A 130 19.95 -6.45 13.48
CA LYS A 130 19.06 -7.12 14.46
C LYS A 130 17.60 -6.67 14.42
N LEU A 131 17.32 -5.49 13.84
CA LEU A 131 15.95 -4.97 13.75
C LEU A 131 15.25 -5.48 12.49
N LEU A 132 15.99 -5.83 11.45
CA LEU A 132 15.43 -6.37 10.21
C LEU A 132 14.78 -7.74 10.43
N THR A 133 15.35 -8.57 11.31
CA THR A 133 14.78 -9.88 11.67
C THR A 133 13.40 -9.79 12.36
N LYS A 134 12.99 -8.59 12.79
CA LYS A 134 11.63 -8.37 13.32
C LYS A 134 10.58 -8.23 12.21
N TRP A 135 10.99 -7.83 11.01
CA TRP A 135 10.06 -7.66 9.89
C TRP A 135 9.47 -8.99 9.44
N ASP A 136 10.18 -10.09 9.62
CA ASP A 136 9.71 -11.45 9.28
C ASP A 136 8.50 -11.91 10.11
N VAL A 137 8.24 -11.24 11.24
CA VAL A 137 7.12 -11.54 12.14
C VAL A 137 5.88 -10.73 11.76
N VAL A 138 6.03 -9.61 11.04
CA VAL A 138 4.92 -8.74 10.65
C VAL A 138 4.29 -9.25 9.36
N ASP A 139 3.02 -9.66 9.43
CA ASP A 139 2.36 -10.41 8.35
C ASP A 139 2.39 -9.71 6.99
N ILE A 140 2.13 -8.40 6.93
CA ILE A 140 2.13 -7.66 5.65
C ILE A 140 3.54 -7.37 5.12
N MET A 141 4.57 -7.37 5.97
CA MET A 141 5.95 -7.13 5.54
C MET A 141 6.53 -8.30 4.73
N ARG A 142 5.92 -9.50 4.81
CA ARG A 142 6.25 -10.64 3.94
C ARG A 142 5.94 -10.38 2.46
N LEU A 143 5.19 -9.32 2.15
CA LEU A 143 4.93 -8.89 0.77
C LEU A 143 6.10 -8.08 0.18
N LEU A 144 7.07 -7.67 0.99
CA LEU A 144 8.32 -7.09 0.47
C LEU A 144 9.16 -8.18 -0.20
N PRO A 145 9.76 -7.91 -1.38
CA PRO A 145 10.69 -8.86 -1.97
C PRO A 145 11.92 -9.10 -1.10
N ASP A 146 12.38 -10.35 -1.01
CA ASP A 146 13.60 -10.74 -0.25
C ASP A 146 14.85 -9.95 -0.67
N THR A 147 14.89 -9.52 -1.94
CA THR A 147 15.97 -8.69 -2.49
C THR A 147 16.05 -7.33 -1.80
N VAL A 148 14.92 -6.76 -1.36
CA VAL A 148 14.87 -5.48 -0.64
C VAL A 148 15.52 -5.64 0.73
N GLN A 149 15.14 -6.68 1.48
CA GLN A 149 15.73 -6.95 2.79
C GLN A 149 17.24 -7.20 2.69
N THR A 150 17.66 -7.98 1.69
CA THR A 150 19.07 -8.29 1.45
C THR A 150 19.87 -7.01 1.14
N ASN A 151 19.35 -6.14 0.28
CA ASN A 151 20.02 -4.89 -0.08
C ASN A 151 20.14 -3.91 1.08
N ILE A 152 19.13 -3.86 1.96
CA ILE A 152 19.17 -3.04 3.17
C ILE A 152 20.21 -3.59 4.13
N THR A 153 20.23 -4.91 4.36
CA THR A 153 21.21 -5.57 5.23
C THR A 153 22.64 -5.31 4.77
N ASN A 154 22.93 -5.55 3.49
CA ASN A 154 24.25 -5.32 2.91
C ASN A 154 24.66 -3.83 3.05
N GLY A 155 23.72 -2.90 2.83
CA GLY A 155 23.99 -1.48 3.03
C GLY A 155 24.36 -1.12 4.46
N ILE A 156 23.65 -1.68 5.45
CA ILE A 156 23.98 -1.49 6.88
C ILE A 156 25.39 -2.00 7.18
N GLU A 157 25.75 -3.19 6.69
CA GLU A 157 27.08 -3.76 6.91
C GLU A 157 28.20 -2.91 6.29
N THR A 158 27.99 -2.36 5.10
CA THR A 158 28.96 -1.46 4.47
C THR A 158 29.18 -0.15 5.22
N LEU A 159 28.21 0.31 6.01
CA LEU A 159 28.33 1.52 6.82
C LEU A 159 29.09 1.30 8.14
N LEU A 160 29.27 0.04 8.55
CA LEU A 160 29.95 -0.34 9.79
C LEU A 160 31.46 -0.62 9.59
N HIS A 161 31.94 -0.61 8.36
CA HIS A 161 33.34 -0.83 7.96
C HIS A 161 33.99 0.44 7.43
#